data_AF-A0A9N9C7E3-F1
#
_entry.id   AF-A0A9N9C7E3-F1
#
_cell.length_a   1.000
_cell.length_b   1.000
_cell.length_c   1.000
_cell.angle_alpha   90.00
_cell.angle_beta   90.00
_cell.angle_gamma   90.00
#
_symmetry.space_group_name_H-M   'P 1'
#
loop_
_entity.id
_entity.type
_entity.pdbx_description
1 polymer ?
#
loop_
_entity_poly.entity_id
_entity_poly.type
_entity_poly.pdbx_seq_one_letter_code
_entity_poly.pdbx_strand_id
1 'polypeptide(L)'
;PSFKPIIYHDIDAEIDGAHENALVKRSYLLWKLYAITLVANLVAVIGLATTGIWGSMIVAILLSILYLLILPVIDFVGRHWNLYRGIRSESPTLIRFFFLAQALFIFFDIFIGIGVFAGGGGGLIAMSECFKHSKYVAGVLSAICVALVFSLAGLNITLFISVYKMFKNKGWSLFPGKS
;
A
#
# COMPACT_ATOMS: atom_id res chain seq x y z
N PRO A 1 13.08 18.15 27.30
CA PRO A 1 12.40 18.35 26.00
C PRO A 1 11.42 17.21 25.73
N SER A 2 10.12 17.49 25.83
CA SER A 2 9.08 16.53 25.42
C SER A 2 9.21 16.32 23.91
N PHE A 3 9.56 15.11 23.49
CA PHE A 3 9.52 14.70 22.09
C PHE A 3 8.07 14.76 21.62
N LYS A 4 7.65 15.91 21.11
CA LYS A 4 6.38 16.01 20.40
C LYS A 4 6.56 15.27 19.07
N PRO A 5 5.66 14.34 18.72
CA PRO A 5 5.73 13.70 17.41
C PRO A 5 5.65 14.77 16.32
N ILE A 6 6.46 14.60 15.26
CA ILE A 6 6.52 15.54 14.11
C ILE A 6 5.13 15.72 13.48
N ILE A 7 4.26 14.71 13.60
CA ILE A 7 2.86 14.75 13.19
C ILE A 7 2.00 14.39 14.41
N TYR A 8 1.22 15.35 14.91
CA TYR A 8 0.15 15.08 15.86
C TYR A 8 -1.04 14.52 15.07
N HIS A 9 -1.50 13.34 15.44
CA HIS A 9 -2.57 12.63 14.74
C HIS A 9 -3.48 11.98 15.78
N ASP A 10 -4.54 12.69 16.15
CA ASP A 10 -5.57 12.19 17.05
C ASP A 10 -6.88 12.10 16.26
N ILE A 11 -7.08 10.96 15.61
CA ILE A 11 -8.24 10.74 14.74
C ILE A 11 -9.55 10.89 15.54
N ASP A 12 -9.54 10.47 16.80
CA ASP A 12 -10.74 10.47 17.65
C ASP A 12 -11.13 11.85 18.12
N ALA A 13 -10.15 12.72 18.39
CA ALA A 13 -10.42 14.09 18.76
C ALA A 13 -10.67 15.02 17.56
N GLU A 14 -10.19 14.69 16.36
CA GLU A 14 -10.12 15.64 15.24
C GLU A 14 -11.05 15.34 14.05
N ILE A 15 -11.62 14.14 13.97
CA ILE A 15 -12.54 13.75 12.89
C ILE A 15 -13.96 13.63 13.42
N ASP A 16 -14.81 14.56 13.00
CA ASP A 16 -16.23 14.53 13.28
C ASP A 16 -16.94 13.45 12.43
N GLY A 17 -17.78 12.65 13.07
CA GLY A 17 -18.56 11.60 12.41
C GLY A 17 -17.96 10.20 12.56
N ALA A 18 -18.78 9.27 13.07
CA ALA A 18 -18.34 7.89 13.33
C ALA A 18 -17.91 7.15 12.04
N HIS A 19 -18.56 7.44 10.91
CA HIS A 19 -18.23 6.81 9.63
C HIS A 19 -16.89 7.31 9.08
N GLU A 20 -16.72 8.63 9.02
CA GLU A 20 -15.51 9.31 8.57
C GLU A 20 -14.28 8.92 9.42
N ASN A 21 -14.43 8.91 10.74
CA ASN A 21 -13.41 8.46 11.68
C ASN A 21 -12.97 7.02 11.38
N ALA A 22 -13.92 6.11 11.16
CA ALA A 22 -13.63 4.71 10.83
C ALA A 22 -12.85 4.58 9.50
N LEU A 23 -13.15 5.42 8.49
CA LEU A 23 -12.41 5.43 7.22
C LEU A 23 -10.95 5.87 7.41
N VAL A 24 -10.71 6.92 8.20
CA VAL A 24 -9.36 7.40 8.47
C VAL A 24 -8.56 6.37 9.28
N LYS A 25 -9.16 5.77 10.32
CA LYS A 25 -8.53 4.68 11.08
C LYS A 25 -8.19 3.49 10.20
N ARG A 26 -9.12 3.09 9.34
CA ARG A 26 -8.90 2.01 8.38
C ARG A 26 -7.75 2.33 7.43
N SER A 27 -7.69 3.56 6.92
CA SER A 27 -6.58 4.02 6.07
C SER A 27 -5.22 3.94 6.77
N TYR A 28 -5.17 4.30 8.06
CA TYR A 28 -3.97 4.18 8.89
C TYR A 28 -3.55 2.72 9.13
N LEU A 29 -4.51 1.83 9.39
CA LEU A 29 -4.25 0.40 9.52
C LEU A 29 -3.70 -0.19 8.20
N LEU A 30 -4.23 0.25 7.06
CA LEU A 30 -3.75 -0.20 5.75
C LEU A 30 -2.34 0.29 5.44
N TRP A 31 -1.98 1.50 5.88
CA TRP A 31 -0.59 1.96 5.79
C TRP A 31 0.37 1.08 6.61
N LYS A 32 -0.01 0.70 7.84
CA LYS A 32 0.79 -0.25 8.64
C LYS A 32 0.87 -1.63 7.98
N LEU A 33 -0.23 -2.12 7.43
CA LEU A 33 -0.25 -3.38 6.68
C LEU A 33 0.65 -3.31 5.44
N TYR A 34 0.67 -2.17 4.73
CA TYR A 34 1.56 -1.94 3.60
C TYR A 34 3.03 -2.04 3.99
N ALA A 35 3.45 -1.43 5.09
CA ALA A 35 4.80 -1.57 5.61
C ALA A 35 5.16 -3.04 5.94
N ILE A 36 4.24 -3.78 6.58
CA ILE A 36 4.41 -5.22 6.88
C ILE A 36 4.55 -6.03 5.58
N THR A 37 3.71 -5.76 4.59
CA THR A 37 3.74 -6.41 3.29
C THR A 37 5.07 -6.18 2.57
N LEU A 38 5.64 -4.98 2.66
CA LEU A 38 6.96 -4.68 2.08
C LEU A 38 8.11 -5.39 2.81
N VAL A 39 8.01 -5.57 4.13
CA VAL A 39 8.95 -6.43 4.88
C VAL A 39 8.86 -7.88 4.40
N ALA A 40 7.64 -8.41 4.25
CA ALA A 40 7.44 -9.76 3.72
C ALA A 40 7.97 -9.90 2.28
N ASN A 41 7.81 -8.87 1.45
CA ASN A 41 8.38 -8.83 0.10
C ASN A 41 9.91 -8.90 0.13
N LEU A 42 10.57 -8.12 0.99
CA LEU A 42 12.02 -8.16 1.14
C LEU A 42 12.50 -9.56 1.58
N VAL A 43 11.82 -10.18 2.55
CA VAL A 43 12.14 -11.54 3.02
C VAL A 43 11.95 -12.56 1.89
N ALA A 44 10.87 -12.46 1.12
CA ALA A 44 10.62 -13.31 -0.04
C ALA A 44 11.71 -13.15 -1.10
N VAL A 45 12.10 -11.92 -1.42
CA VAL A 45 13.17 -11.64 -2.40
C VAL A 45 14.51 -12.18 -1.91
N ILE A 46 14.85 -12.08 -0.63
CA ILE A 46 16.05 -12.69 -0.04
C ILE A 46 15.99 -14.23 -0.13
N GLY A 47 14.83 -14.83 0.11
CA GLY A 47 14.66 -16.28 -0.04
C GLY A 47 14.79 -16.75 -1.50
N LEU A 48 14.23 -15.99 -2.45
CA LEU A 48 14.39 -16.25 -3.89
C LEU A 48 15.84 -16.19 -4.33
N ALA A 49 16.57 -15.27 -3.72
CA ALA A 49 18.00 -15.07 -3.90
C ALA A 49 18.82 -16.35 -3.64
N THR A 50 18.43 -17.19 -2.68
CA THR A 50 19.15 -18.43 -2.38
C THR A 50 18.89 -19.57 -3.38
N THR A 51 17.95 -19.38 -4.33
CA THR A 51 17.53 -20.47 -5.23
C THR A 51 18.39 -20.61 -6.48
N GLY A 52 19.07 -19.53 -6.90
CA GLY A 52 19.82 -19.47 -8.16
C GLY A 52 18.94 -19.48 -9.44
N ILE A 53 17.62 -19.41 -9.31
CA ILE A 53 16.67 -19.50 -10.44
C ILE A 53 16.53 -18.15 -11.17
N TRP A 54 16.81 -17.04 -10.46
CA TRP A 54 16.59 -15.69 -10.94
C TRP A 54 17.91 -14.96 -11.17
N GLY A 55 17.96 -14.14 -12.24
CA GLY A 55 19.13 -13.39 -12.72
C GLY A 55 19.76 -12.41 -11.72
N SER A 56 19.81 -11.11 -12.01
CA SER A 56 20.54 -10.13 -11.17
C SER A 56 19.90 -9.92 -9.78
N MET A 57 20.17 -10.84 -8.86
CA MET A 57 19.61 -10.93 -7.51
C MET A 57 19.88 -9.69 -6.65
N ILE A 58 21.04 -9.06 -6.84
CA ILE A 58 21.43 -7.83 -6.13
C ILE A 58 20.43 -6.69 -6.46
N VAL A 59 20.04 -6.55 -7.72
CA VAL A 59 19.11 -5.49 -8.16
C VAL A 59 17.74 -5.68 -7.51
N ALA A 60 17.23 -6.90 -7.47
CA ALA A 60 15.93 -7.20 -6.86
C ALA A 60 15.91 -6.91 -5.35
N ILE A 61 16.99 -7.24 -4.64
CA ILE A 61 17.13 -6.93 -3.20
C ILE A 61 17.19 -5.42 -2.98
N LEU A 62 18.00 -4.70 -3.76
CA LEU A 62 18.13 -3.25 -3.65
C LEU A 62 16.79 -2.54 -3.93
N LEU A 63 16.04 -2.98 -4.95
CA LEU A 63 14.69 -2.48 -5.22
C LEU A 63 13.74 -2.76 -4.06
N SER A 64 13.78 -3.97 -3.48
CA SER A 64 12.93 -4.33 -2.33
C SER A 64 13.23 -3.46 -1.10
N ILE A 65 14.50 -3.14 -0.85
CA ILE A 65 14.92 -2.23 0.22
C ILE A 65 14.43 -0.81 -0.08
N LEU A 66 14.59 -0.35 -1.32
CA LEU A 66 14.11 0.96 -1.76
C LEU A 66 12.60 1.10 -1.54
N TYR A 67 11.84 0.05 -1.88
CA TYR A 67 10.40 -0.01 -1.66
C TYR A 67 10.07 0.12 -0.18
N LEU A 68 10.71 -0.68 0.67
CA LEU A 68 10.49 -0.68 2.12
C LEU A 68 10.76 0.69 2.76
N LEU A 69 11.77 1.43 2.30
CA LEU A 69 12.16 2.70 2.90
C LEU A 69 11.34 3.88 2.38
N ILE A 70 11.07 3.92 1.08
CA ILE A 70 10.49 5.11 0.44
C ILE A 70 8.97 5.02 0.37
N LEU A 71 8.43 3.86 -0.02
CA LEU A 71 7.01 3.77 -0.36
C LEU A 71 6.08 3.96 0.85
N PRO A 72 6.38 3.48 2.07
CA PRO A 72 5.55 3.80 3.24
C PRO A 72 5.47 5.30 3.52
N VAL A 73 6.55 6.05 3.26
CA VAL A 73 6.56 7.51 3.45
C VAL A 73 5.70 8.18 2.39
N ILE A 74 5.85 7.80 1.12
CA ILE A 74 5.04 8.32 0.02
C ILE A 74 3.57 7.95 0.22
N ASP A 75 3.28 6.72 0.66
CA ASP A 75 1.91 6.25 0.94
C ASP A 75 1.27 7.06 2.07
N PHE A 76 2.02 7.26 3.15
CA PHE A 76 1.53 8.07 4.27
C PHE A 76 1.19 9.49 3.83
N VAL A 77 2.12 10.19 3.17
CA VAL A 77 1.94 11.60 2.79
C VAL A 77 0.96 11.76 1.64
N GLY A 78 1.06 10.93 0.61
CA GLY A 78 0.27 11.03 -0.61
C GLY A 78 -1.17 10.54 -0.43
N ARG A 79 -1.38 9.49 0.36
CA ARG A 79 -2.68 8.83 0.50
C ARG A 79 -3.30 9.10 1.86
N HIS A 80 -2.69 8.61 2.94
CA HIS A 80 -3.32 8.69 4.27
C HIS A 80 -3.50 10.13 4.75
N TRP A 81 -2.46 10.94 4.65
CA TRP A 81 -2.45 12.33 5.11
C TRP A 81 -3.45 13.20 4.34
N ASN A 82 -3.53 13.03 3.02
CA ASN A 82 -4.50 13.73 2.19
C ASN A 82 -5.94 13.33 2.52
N LEU A 83 -6.20 12.05 2.80
CA LEU A 83 -7.52 11.60 3.25
C LEU A 83 -7.89 12.22 4.60
N TYR A 84 -6.99 12.12 5.58
CA TYR A 84 -7.20 12.65 6.93
C TYR A 84 -7.46 14.16 6.89
N ARG A 85 -6.59 14.93 6.22
CA ARG A 85 -6.78 16.39 6.09
C ARG A 85 -8.01 16.74 5.28
N GLY A 86 -8.29 16.00 4.22
CA GLY A 86 -9.45 16.23 3.36
C GLY A 86 -10.77 16.03 4.09
N ILE A 87 -10.86 15.02 4.96
CA ILE A 87 -12.02 14.81 5.82
C ILE A 87 -12.08 15.90 6.89
N ARG A 88 -10.98 16.13 7.62
CA ARG A 88 -10.91 17.13 8.70
C ARG A 88 -11.28 18.55 8.26
N SER A 89 -10.81 18.96 7.09
CA SER A 89 -11.03 20.31 6.56
C SER A 89 -12.18 20.37 5.55
N GLU A 90 -12.97 19.31 5.42
CA GLU A 90 -14.02 19.14 4.41
C GLU A 90 -13.61 19.57 2.98
N SER A 91 -12.37 19.24 2.59
CA SER A 91 -11.80 19.67 1.31
C SER A 91 -11.93 18.57 0.24
N PRO A 92 -12.76 18.76 -0.80
CA PRO A 92 -12.87 17.80 -1.90
C PRO A 92 -11.57 17.66 -2.68
N THR A 93 -10.77 18.72 -2.79
CA THR A 93 -9.50 18.71 -3.52
C THR A 93 -8.48 17.77 -2.90
N LEU A 94 -8.36 17.76 -1.56
CA LEU A 94 -7.46 16.82 -0.87
C LEU A 94 -7.92 15.37 -1.03
N ILE A 95 -9.23 15.12 -1.01
CA ILE A 95 -9.77 13.77 -1.22
C ILE A 95 -9.59 13.31 -2.68
N ARG A 96 -9.61 14.23 -3.66
CA ARG A 96 -9.22 13.92 -5.05
C ARG A 96 -7.77 13.46 -5.17
N PHE A 97 -6.84 14.12 -4.47
CA PHE A 97 -5.45 13.68 -4.40
C PHE A 97 -5.31 12.30 -3.74
N PHE A 98 -6.10 12.04 -2.68
CA PHE A 98 -6.19 10.69 -2.11
C PHE A 98 -6.60 9.65 -3.16
N PHE A 99 -7.63 9.90 -3.97
CA PHE A 99 -8.07 8.94 -4.99
C PHE A 99 -6.98 8.65 -6.03
N LEU A 100 -6.27 9.68 -6.49
CA LEU A 100 -5.15 9.52 -7.42
C LEU A 100 -4.05 8.65 -6.79
N ALA A 101 -3.60 9.00 -5.59
CA ALA A 101 -2.57 8.24 -4.89
C ALA A 101 -3.01 6.79 -4.63
N GLN A 102 -4.21 6.60 -4.09
CA GLN A 102 -4.77 5.28 -3.78
C GLN A 102 -4.85 4.38 -5.02
N ALA A 103 -5.23 4.93 -6.18
CA ALA A 103 -5.27 4.17 -7.43
C ALA A 103 -3.86 3.74 -7.90
N LEU A 104 -2.87 4.63 -7.80
CA LEU A 104 -1.47 4.31 -8.13
C LEU A 104 -0.90 3.23 -7.21
N PHE A 105 -1.18 3.30 -5.90
CA PHE A 105 -0.76 2.27 -4.95
C PHE A 105 -1.43 0.92 -5.20
N ILE A 106 -2.73 0.88 -5.53
CA ILE A 106 -3.41 -0.38 -5.91
C ILE A 106 -2.77 -0.99 -7.16
N PHE A 107 -2.46 -0.17 -8.17
CA PHE A 107 -1.78 -0.64 -9.38
C PHE A 107 -0.39 -1.20 -9.04
N PHE A 108 0.35 -0.50 -8.19
CA PHE A 108 1.68 -0.94 -7.75
C PHE A 108 1.64 -2.23 -6.92
N ASP A 109 0.64 -2.39 -6.03
CA ASP A 109 0.41 -3.63 -5.28
C ASP A 109 0.20 -4.80 -6.24
N ILE A 110 -0.68 -4.65 -7.24
CA ILE A 110 -0.92 -5.71 -8.23
C ILE A 110 0.36 -6.01 -9.04
N PHE A 111 1.12 -4.98 -9.39
CA PHE A 111 2.40 -5.14 -10.11
C PHE A 111 3.41 -5.99 -9.32
N ILE A 112 3.65 -5.67 -8.04
CA ILE A 112 4.52 -6.47 -7.16
C ILE A 112 3.95 -7.87 -6.95
N GLY A 113 2.63 -7.96 -6.73
CA GLY A 113 1.94 -9.22 -6.45
C GLY A 113 2.05 -10.22 -7.59
N ILE A 114 2.00 -9.76 -8.84
CA ILE A 114 2.26 -10.61 -10.00
C ILE A 114 3.76 -10.89 -10.15
N GLY A 115 4.62 -9.89 -9.94
CA GLY A 115 6.08 -10.02 -10.06
C GLY A 115 6.59 -9.84 -11.49
N VAL A 116 5.97 -8.96 -12.28
CA VAL A 116 6.37 -8.69 -13.67
C VAL A 116 7.69 -7.89 -13.71
N PHE A 117 8.53 -8.12 -14.73
CA PHE A 117 9.75 -7.34 -15.04
C PHE A 117 10.92 -7.40 -14.04
N ALA A 118 11.11 -8.49 -13.30
CA ALA A 118 12.21 -8.60 -12.32
C ALA A 118 12.29 -7.41 -11.34
N GLY A 119 11.15 -6.74 -11.10
CA GLY A 119 11.05 -5.46 -10.41
C GLY A 119 11.08 -5.58 -8.90
N GLY A 120 11.92 -6.44 -8.31
CA GLY A 120 12.07 -6.55 -6.86
C GLY A 120 10.84 -7.09 -6.11
N GLY A 121 9.97 -7.84 -6.78
CA GLY A 121 8.78 -8.47 -6.17
C GLY A 121 8.94 -9.97 -5.97
N GLY A 122 8.55 -10.48 -4.79
CA GLY A 122 8.48 -11.93 -4.50
C GLY A 122 7.26 -12.65 -5.09
N GLY A 123 6.58 -12.04 -6.07
CA GLY A 123 5.22 -12.32 -6.52
C GLY A 123 4.93 -13.70 -7.12
N LEU A 124 3.73 -13.82 -7.70
CA LEU A 124 3.13 -15.08 -8.18
C LEU A 124 4.02 -15.86 -9.16
N ILE A 125 4.71 -15.17 -10.05
CA ILE A 125 5.60 -15.82 -11.03
C ILE A 125 6.76 -16.50 -10.29
N ALA A 126 7.42 -15.77 -9.38
CA ALA A 126 8.54 -16.28 -8.59
C ALA A 126 8.13 -17.43 -7.66
N MET A 127 6.96 -17.31 -7.04
CA MET A 127 6.33 -18.39 -6.26
C MET A 127 6.18 -19.66 -7.09
N SER A 128 5.61 -19.55 -8.30
CA SER A 128 5.31 -20.68 -9.17
C SER A 128 6.58 -21.40 -9.62
N GLU A 129 7.63 -20.64 -9.99
CA GLU A 129 8.92 -21.21 -10.37
C GLU A 129 9.61 -21.93 -9.20
N CYS A 130 9.51 -21.42 -7.98
CA CYS A 130 10.06 -22.10 -6.81
C CYS A 130 9.42 -23.46 -6.58
N PHE A 131 8.10 -23.56 -6.70
CA PHE A 131 7.41 -24.84 -6.51
C PHE A 131 7.72 -25.84 -7.64
N LYS A 132 7.87 -25.38 -8.89
CA LYS A 132 8.30 -26.24 -10.01
C LYS A 132 9.70 -26.82 -9.78
N HIS A 133 10.62 -26.04 -9.24
CA HIS A 133 12.01 -26.45 -9.00
C HIS A 133 12.26 -27.00 -7.58
N SER A 134 11.21 -27.38 -6.85
CA SER A 134 11.29 -27.95 -5.49
C SER A 134 12.03 -27.06 -4.47
N LYS A 135 12.00 -25.74 -4.65
CA LYS A 135 12.55 -24.73 -3.73
C LYS A 135 11.49 -24.30 -2.71
N TYR A 136 11.08 -25.23 -1.86
CA TYR A 136 9.91 -25.05 -0.99
C TYR A 136 10.03 -23.85 -0.05
N VAL A 137 11.19 -23.62 0.57
CA VAL A 137 11.38 -22.49 1.51
C VAL A 137 11.13 -21.15 0.82
N ALA A 138 11.79 -20.90 -0.32
CA ALA A 138 11.57 -19.68 -1.09
C ALA A 138 10.14 -19.58 -1.63
N GLY A 139 9.57 -20.70 -2.09
CA GLY A 139 8.18 -20.77 -2.56
C GLY A 139 7.16 -20.38 -1.47
N VAL A 140 7.35 -20.84 -0.23
CA VAL A 140 6.48 -20.49 0.90
C VAL A 140 6.62 -19.01 1.27
N LEU A 141 7.84 -18.47 1.30
CA LEU A 141 8.05 -17.04 1.57
C LEU A 141 7.39 -16.16 0.50
N SER A 142 7.53 -16.54 -0.78
CA SER A 142 6.83 -15.91 -1.89
C SER A 142 5.31 -16.04 -1.78
N ALA A 143 4.78 -17.19 -1.36
CA ALA A 143 3.35 -17.38 -1.15
C ALA A 143 2.78 -16.47 -0.06
N ILE A 144 3.51 -16.29 1.04
CA ILE A 144 3.14 -15.34 2.11
C ILE A 144 3.11 -13.91 1.56
N CYS A 145 4.15 -13.51 0.80
CA CYS A 145 4.21 -12.20 0.17
C CYS A 145 3.01 -11.98 -0.77
N VAL A 146 2.73 -12.93 -1.66
CA VAL A 146 1.58 -12.90 -2.58
C VAL A 146 0.27 -12.73 -1.81
N ALA A 147 0.04 -13.55 -0.79
CA ALA A 147 -1.19 -13.49 -0.01
C ALA A 147 -1.38 -12.11 0.66
N LEU A 148 -0.30 -11.55 1.22
CA LEU A 148 -0.34 -10.23 1.85
C LEU A 148 -0.58 -9.11 0.82
N VAL A 149 0.09 -9.14 -0.32
CA VAL A 149 -0.04 -8.11 -1.37
C VAL A 149 -1.46 -8.12 -1.96
N PHE A 150 -2.01 -9.27 -2.32
CA PHE A 150 -3.38 -9.32 -2.86
C PHE A 150 -4.45 -9.01 -1.82
N SER A 151 -4.26 -9.43 -0.56
CA SER A 151 -5.15 -9.05 0.53
C SER A 151 -5.15 -7.53 0.73
N LEU A 152 -3.97 -6.93 0.72
CA LEU A 152 -3.81 -5.48 0.85
C LEU A 152 -4.45 -4.73 -0.32
N ALA A 153 -4.23 -5.18 -1.56
CA ALA A 153 -4.87 -4.60 -2.74
C ALA A 153 -6.41 -4.64 -2.63
N GLY A 154 -6.98 -5.78 -2.21
CA GLY A 154 -8.43 -5.92 -2.00
C GLY A 154 -8.96 -4.99 -0.89
N LEU A 155 -8.22 -4.86 0.21
CA LEU A 155 -8.60 -3.96 1.30
C LEU A 155 -8.47 -2.48 0.89
N ASN A 156 -7.48 -2.13 0.07
CA ASN A 156 -7.30 -0.80 -0.50
C ASN A 156 -8.43 -0.45 -1.49
N ILE A 157 -8.85 -1.40 -2.35
CA ILE A 157 -10.00 -1.23 -3.25
C ILE A 157 -11.28 -0.99 -2.46
N THR A 158 -11.51 -1.75 -1.39
CA THR A 158 -12.71 -1.58 -0.57
C THR A 158 -12.68 -0.28 0.22
N LEU A 159 -11.52 0.21 0.68
CA LEU A 159 -11.39 1.56 1.23
C LEU A 159 -11.71 2.63 0.17
N PHE A 160 -11.15 2.51 -1.04
CA PHE A 160 -11.42 3.41 -2.15
C PHE A 160 -12.93 3.53 -2.43
N ILE A 161 -13.63 2.40 -2.52
CA ILE A 161 -15.08 2.36 -2.73
C ILE A 161 -15.83 3.04 -1.58
N SER A 162 -15.46 2.78 -0.32
CA SER A 162 -16.10 3.39 0.85
C SER A 162 -15.93 4.92 0.86
N VAL A 163 -14.71 5.41 0.61
CA VAL A 163 -14.44 6.85 0.53
C VAL A 163 -15.15 7.47 -0.67
N TYR A 164 -15.24 6.77 -1.81
CA TYR A 164 -15.99 7.23 -2.98
C TYR A 164 -17.49 7.39 -2.70
N LYS A 165 -18.10 6.43 -1.99
CA LYS A 165 -19.50 6.54 -1.57
C LYS A 165 -19.73 7.75 -0.67
N MET A 166 -18.89 7.93 0.35
CA MET A 166 -18.92 9.11 1.23
C MET A 166 -18.77 10.41 0.43
N PHE A 167 -17.79 10.47 -0.49
CA PHE A 167 -17.52 11.62 -1.34
C PHE A 167 -18.71 12.00 -2.22
N LYS A 168 -19.41 11.00 -2.78
CA LYS A 168 -20.63 11.19 -3.57
C LYS A 168 -21.82 11.61 -2.71
N ASN A 169 -21.98 11.06 -1.51
CA ASN A 169 -23.04 11.46 -0.59
C ASN A 169 -22.92 12.94 -0.17
N LYS A 170 -21.69 13.48 -0.08
CA LYS A 170 -21.44 14.91 0.12
C LYS A 170 -21.68 15.78 -1.13
N GLY A 171 -22.12 15.20 -2.25
CA GLY A 171 -22.42 15.91 -3.50
C GLY A 171 -21.20 16.31 -4.33
N TRP A 172 -20.00 15.82 -3.99
CA TRP A 172 -18.77 16.24 -4.65
C TRP A 172 -18.50 15.49 -5.97
N SER A 173 -17.84 16.18 -6.91
CA SER A 173 -17.39 15.63 -8.19
C SER A 173 -15.89 15.29 -8.16
N LEU A 174 -15.50 14.19 -8.83
CA LEU A 174 -14.09 13.81 -8.95
C LEU A 174 -13.31 14.80 -9.81
N PHE A 175 -13.92 15.26 -10.89
CA PHE A 175 -13.36 16.27 -11.76
C PHE A 175 -13.87 17.64 -11.34
N PRO A 176 -12.99 18.64 -11.14
CA PRO A 176 -13.45 20.02 -10.96
C PRO A 176 -14.28 20.42 -12.19
N GLY A 177 -15.46 20.99 -11.96
CA GLY A 177 -16.25 21.57 -13.05
C GLY A 177 -15.45 22.68 -13.72
N LYS A 178 -15.62 22.86 -15.04
CA LYS A 178 -15.13 24.07 -15.71
C LYS A 178 -15.90 25.25 -15.12
N SER A 179 -15.20 26.11 -14.37
CA SER A 179 -15.70 27.45 -14.01
C SER A 179 -15.73 28.34 -15.23
#